data_AF-A0A502JNC7-F1
#
_entry.id   AF-A0A502JNC7-F1
#
_cell.length_a   1.000
_cell.length_b   1.000
_cell.length_c   1.000
_cell.angle_alpha   90.00
_cell.angle_beta   90.00
_cell.angle_gamma   90.00
#
_symmetry.space_group_name_H-M   'P 1'
#
loop_
_entity.id
_entity.type
_entity.pdbx_description
1 polymer ?
#
loop_
_entity_poly.entity_id
_entity_poly.type
_entity_poly.pdbx_seq_one_letter_code
_entity_poly.pdbx_strand_id
1 'polypeptide(L)' 'MTPLQKVFSIVGGKSALAKHFGILPWAVAKWEKTQVPAERCPDIENLTNKQVTCEELRPDVNWSVLRNQQD' A
#
# COMPACT_ATOMS: atom_id res chain seq x y z
N MET A 1 -14.78 -0.90 -5.27
CA MET A 1 -13.40 -1.39 -5.49
C MET A 1 -12.53 -0.73 -4.43
N THR A 2 -11.84 -1.49 -3.58
CA THR A 2 -11.01 -0.90 -2.53
C THR A 2 -9.72 -0.31 -3.15
N PRO A 3 -9.10 0.70 -2.53
CA PRO A 3 -7.83 1.27 -3.02
C PRO A 3 -6.75 0.18 -3.14
N LEU A 4 -6.72 -0.78 -2.21
CA LEU A 4 -5.83 -1.94 -2.28
C LEU A 4 -6.09 -2.85 -3.48
N GLN A 5 -7.35 -3.05 -3.88
CA GLN A 5 -7.64 -3.78 -5.13
C GLN A 5 -7.21 -3.01 -6.38
N LYS A 6 -7.32 -1.68 -6.37
CA LYS A 6 -6.79 -0.83 -7.46
C LYS A 6 -5.28 -0.99 -7.58
N VAL A 7 -4.57 -1.03 -6.45
CA VAL A 7 -3.13 -1.36 -6.41
C VAL A 7 -2.88 -2.70 -7.09
N PHE A 8 -3.61 -3.76 -6.72
CA PHE A 8 -3.44 -5.09 -7.32
C PHE A 8 -3.66 -5.06 -8.84
N SER A 9 -4.67 -4.34 -9.34
CA SER A 9 -4.88 -4.20 -10.78
C SER A 9 -3.70 -3.51 -11.48
N ILE A 10 -3.07 -2.52 -10.84
CA ILE A 10 -1.94 -1.77 -11.42
C ILE A 10 -0.64 -2.58 -11.39
N VAL A 11 -0.32 -3.21 -10.25
CA VAL A 11 0.93 -3.98 -10.10
C VAL A 11 0.89 -5.38 -10.71
N GLY A 12 -0.25 -5.84 -11.23
CA GLY A 12 -0.40 -7.18 -11.80
C GLY A 12 -0.74 -8.27 -10.77
N GLY A 13 -1.29 -7.89 -9.63
CA GLY A 13 -1.92 -8.76 -8.64
C GLY A 13 -1.23 -8.79 -7.27
N LYS A 14 -1.89 -9.46 -6.32
CA LYS A 14 -1.39 -9.63 -4.94
C LYS A 14 -0.03 -10.32 -4.87
N SER A 15 0.24 -11.28 -5.76
CA SER A 15 1.51 -12.02 -5.78
C SER A 15 2.68 -11.16 -6.25
N ALA A 16 2.44 -10.26 -7.22
CA ALA A 16 3.46 -9.32 -7.69
C ALA A 16 3.82 -8.34 -6.56
N LEU A 17 2.80 -7.82 -5.86
CA LEU A 17 3.00 -6.95 -4.69
C LEU A 17 3.77 -7.68 -3.58
N ALA A 18 3.37 -8.91 -3.26
CA ALA A 18 4.04 -9.73 -2.25
C ALA A 18 5.53 -9.95 -2.58
N LYS A 19 5.83 -10.27 -3.84
CA LYS A 19 7.20 -10.45 -4.33
C LYS A 19 8.02 -9.17 -4.25
N HIS A 20 7.44 -8.02 -4.61
CA HIS A 20 8.11 -6.73 -4.50
C HIS A 20 8.53 -6.43 -3.06
N PHE A 21 7.64 -6.68 -2.11
CA PHE A 21 7.91 -6.49 -0.70
C PHE A 21 8.69 -7.63 -0.02
N GLY A 22 9.03 -8.70 -0.75
CA GLY A 22 9.67 -9.88 -0.19
C GLY A 22 8.85 -10.59 0.89
N ILE A 23 7.53 -10.40 0.91
CA ILE A 23 6.62 -11.01 1.90
C ILE A 23 5.81 -12.13 1.28
N LEU A 24 5.23 -12.95 2.16
CA LEU A 24 4.34 -14.02 1.75
C LEU A 24 2.99 -13.45 1.25
N PRO A 25 2.36 -14.07 0.24
CA PRO A 25 1.09 -13.59 -0.32
C PRO A 25 -0.06 -13.58 0.69
N TRP A 26 -0.01 -14.42 1.73
CA TRP A 26 -0.98 -14.38 2.83
C TRP A 26 -0.87 -13.11 3.67
N ALA A 27 0.32 -12.51 3.78
CA ALA A 27 0.50 -11.24 4.48
C ALA A 27 -0.15 -10.08 3.71
N VAL A 28 -0.07 -10.10 2.37
CA VAL A 28 -0.81 -9.16 1.51
C VAL A 28 -2.32 -9.38 1.64
N ALA A 29 -2.79 -10.62 1.66
CA ALA A 29 -4.20 -10.93 1.89
C ALA A 29 -4.68 -10.48 3.28
N LYS A 30 -3.79 -10.49 4.29
CA LYS A 30 -4.09 -9.97 5.63
C LYS A 30 -4.37 -8.46 5.60
N TRP A 31 -3.72 -7.69 4.72
CA TRP A 31 -3.96 -6.24 4.59
C TRP A 31 -5.40 -5.92 4.16
N GLU A 32 -6.08 -6.83 3.47
CA GLU A 32 -7.50 -6.66 3.14
C GLU A 32 -8.39 -6.70 4.40
N LYS A 33 -7.94 -7.39 5.46
CA LYS A 33 -8.66 -7.48 6.74
C LYS A 33 -8.18 -6.47 7.77
N THR A 34 -6.89 -6.18 7.79
CA THR A 34 -6.23 -5.43 8.87
C THR A 34 -5.55 -4.17 8.38
N GLN A 35 -5.88 -3.61 7.22
CA GLN A 35 -5.26 -2.42 6.61
C GLN A 35 -3.76 -2.58 6.25
N VAL A 36 -3.30 -1.78 5.28
CA VAL A 36 -1.89 -1.75 4.84
C VAL A 36 -1.06 -0.98 5.87
N PRO A 37 0.12 -1.47 6.31
CA PRO A 37 1.00 -0.74 7.23
C PRO A 37 1.39 0.63 6.67
N ALA A 38 1.39 1.67 7.52
CA ALA A 38 1.67 3.04 7.06
C ALA A 38 3.09 3.17 6.45
N GLU A 39 4.06 2.48 7.03
CA GLU A 39 5.41 2.33 6.51
C GLU A 39 5.50 1.77 5.06
N ARG A 40 4.47 1.07 4.56
CA ARG A 40 4.46 0.49 3.20
C ARG A 40 3.59 1.25 2.20
N CYS A 41 2.74 2.18 2.65
CA CYS A 41 1.93 2.96 1.73
C CYS A 41 2.74 3.83 0.76
N PRO A 42 3.86 4.48 1.16
CA PRO A 42 4.67 5.28 0.24
C PRO A 42 5.23 4.44 -0.91
N ASP A 43 5.73 3.24 -0.61
CA ASP A 43 6.20 2.29 -1.62
C ASP A 43 5.08 1.89 -2.58
N ILE A 44 3.87 1.62 -2.08
CA ILE A 44 2.71 1.29 -2.91
C ILE A 44 2.30 2.48 -3.78
N GLU A 45 2.28 3.69 -3.24
CA GLU A 45 1.99 4.91 -3.99
C GLU A 45 3.02 5.09 -5.13
N ASN A 46 4.31 4.87 -4.85
CA ASN A 46 5.36 4.95 -5.85
C ASN A 46 5.22 3.85 -6.92
N LEU A 47 4.97 2.61 -6.51
CA LEU A 47 4.71 1.47 -7.41
C LEU A 47 3.53 1.71 -8.35
N THR A 48 2.48 2.36 -7.84
CA THR A 48 1.28 2.66 -8.62
C THR A 48 1.37 3.96 -9.41
N ASN A 49 2.53 4.61 -9.44
CA ASN A 49 2.73 5.93 -10.07
C ASN A 49 1.73 6.97 -9.56
N LYS A 50 1.52 7.03 -8.23
CA LYS A 50 0.60 7.96 -7.55
C LYS A 50 -0.87 7.83 -7.97
N GLN A 51 -1.24 6.72 -8.62
CA GLN A 51 -2.65 6.43 -8.93
C GLN A 51 -3.46 6.03 -7.70
N VAL A 52 -2.78 5.57 -6.64
CA VAL A 52 -3.36 5.31 -5.33
C VAL A 52 -2.49 6.01 -4.31
N THR A 53 -3.07 6.97 -3.59
CA THR A 53 -2.31 7.69 -2.57
C THR A 53 -2.34 6.96 -1.23
N CYS A 54 -1.37 7.29 -0.39
CA CYS A 54 -1.32 6.79 0.99
C CYS A 54 -2.60 7.15 1.77
N GLU A 55 -3.14 8.33 1.49
CA GLU A 55 -4.38 8.87 2.06
C GLU A 55 -5.61 8.07 1.65
N GLU A 56 -5.67 7.59 0.41
CA GLU A 56 -6.73 6.67 -0.03
C GLU A 56 -6.61 5.30 0.65
N LEU A 57 -5.39 4.77 0.79
CA LEU A 57 -5.15 3.47 1.43
C LEU A 57 -5.45 3.48 2.94
N ARG A 58 -5.14 4.60 3.60
CA ARG A 58 -5.18 4.78 5.05
C ARG A 58 -5.66 6.19 5.38
N PRO A 59 -6.98 6.44 5.29
CA PRO A 59 -7.55 7.72 5.70
C PRO A 59 -7.46 7.94 7.22
N ASP A 60 -7.33 6.87 8.02
CA ASP A 60 -7.13 6.93 9.47
C ASP A 60 -5.80 7.55 9.90
N VAL A 61 -4.83 7.69 8.99
CA VAL A 61 -3.48 8.15 9.30
C VAL A 61 -3.26 9.54 8.72
N ASN A 62 -2.73 10.45 9.54
CA ASN A 62 -2.38 11.79 9.07
C ASN A 62 -1.01 11.77 8.35
N TRP A 63 -1.06 11.58 7.04
CA TRP A 63 0.12 11.48 6.17
C TRP A 63 0.96 12.75 6.08
N SER A 64 0.36 13.91 6.36
CA SER A 64 1.08 15.19 6.39
C SER A 64 2.19 15.22 7.45
N VAL A 65 2.05 14.44 8.53
CA VAL A 65 3.05 14.34 9.61
C VAL A 65 4.11 13.29 9.27
N LEU A 66 3.71 12.14 8.70
CA LEU A 66 4.62 11.04 8.38
C LEU A 66 5.61 11.36 7.26
N ARG A 67 5.25 12.23 6.30
CA ARG A 67 6.19 12.70 5.26
C ARG A 67 7.38 13.48 5.84
N ASN A 68 7.27 13.97 7.07
CA ASN A 68 8.25 14.88 7.68
C ASN A 68 9.20 14.19 8.68
N GLN A 69 9.22 12.86 8.74
CA GLN A 69 10.03 12.06 9.68
C GLN A 69 11.17 11.27 9.04
N GLN A 70 11.50 11.51 7.77
CA GLN A 70 12.76 11.04 7.18
C GLN A 70 13.77 12.21 7.16
N ASP A 71 14.33 12.52 8.32
CA ASP A 71 15.58 13.29 8.47
C ASP A 71 16.57 12.46 9.30
#